data_AF-A0A5M8R1L9-F1
#
_entry.id   AF-A0A5M8R1L9-F1
#
_cell.length_a   1.000
_cell.length_b   1.000
_cell.length_c   1.000
_cell.angle_alpha   90.00
_cell.angle_beta   90.00
_cell.angle_gamma   90.00
#
_symmetry.space_group_name_H-M   'P 1'
#
loop_
_entity.id
_entity.type
_entity.pdbx_description
1 polymer ?
#
loop_
_entity_poly.entity_id
_entity_poly.type
_entity_poly.pdbx_seq_one_letter_code
_entity_poly.pdbx_strand_id
1 'polypeptide(L)' 'MAYGQQVKALFELSSPAEMVENLWEIYSGFVNFEKQTGYNPRQANLFLTFRELMLFCSRIEAMK' A
#
# COMPACT_ATOMS: atom_id res chain seq x y z
N MET A 1 -16.27 -15.08 8.87
CA MET A 1 -16.76 -13.82 9.51
C MET A 1 -15.63 -12.98 10.11
N ALA A 2 -14.64 -13.57 10.80
CA ALA A 2 -13.53 -12.80 11.40
C ALA A 2 -12.70 -11.97 10.40
N TYR A 3 -12.37 -12.50 9.22
CA TYR A 3 -11.57 -11.77 8.21
C TYR A 3 -12.21 -10.45 7.76
N GLY A 4 -13.51 -10.47 7.43
CA GLY A 4 -14.22 -9.26 7.02
C GLY A 4 -14.31 -8.19 8.11
N GLN A 5 -14.38 -8.61 9.38
CA GLN A 5 -14.34 -7.68 10.52
C GLN A 5 -12.96 -7.02 10.67
N GLN A 6 -11.87 -7.76 10.46
CA GLN A 6 -10.52 -7.19 10.50
C GLN A 6 -10.30 -6.19 9.36
N VAL A 7 -10.75 -6.52 8.15
CA VAL A 7 -10.68 -5.60 7.00
C VAL A 7 -11.52 -4.35 7.26
N LYS A 8 -12.72 -4.50 7.83
CA LYS A 8 -13.55 -3.35 8.21
C LYS A 8 -12.86 -2.47 9.26
N ALA A 9 -12.34 -3.07 10.33
CA ALA A 9 -11.63 -2.35 11.39
C ALA A 9 -10.39 -1.62 10.86
N LEU A 10 -9.66 -2.21 9.90
CA LEU A 10 -8.55 -1.54 9.22
C LEU A 10 -9.02 -0.25 8.52
N PHE A 11 -10.13 -0.31 7.80
CA PHE A 11 -10.66 0.86 7.08
C PHE A 11 -11.42 1.87 7.95
N GLU A 12 -11.67 1.56 9.21
CA GLU A 12 -12.12 2.54 10.21
C GLU A 12 -10.96 3.42 10.69
N LEU A 13 -9.71 2.94 10.59
CA LEU A 13 -8.50 3.69 10.95
C LEU A 13 -8.02 4.62 9.84
N SER A 14 -8.18 4.20 8.58
CA SER A 14 -7.83 5.00 7.40
C SER A 14 -8.69 4.55 6.24
N SER A 15 -9.28 5.49 5.50
CA SER A 15 -10.07 5.14 4.32
C SER A 15 -9.20 4.49 3.24
N PRO A 16 -9.77 3.64 2.36
CA PRO A 16 -9.00 3.07 1.25
C PRO A 16 -8.33 4.12 0.36
N ALA A 17 -8.96 5.29 0.16
CA ALA A 17 -8.38 6.40 -0.59
C ALA A 17 -7.16 7.01 0.14
N GLU A 18 -7.27 7.30 1.43
CA GLU A 18 -6.13 7.79 2.23
C GLU A 18 -5.00 6.75 2.28
N MET A 19 -5.32 5.46 2.37
CA MET A 19 -4.30 4.41 2.33
C MET A 19 -3.55 4.39 0.99
N VAL A 20 -4.23 4.63 -0.13
CA VAL A 20 -3.60 4.74 -1.45
C VAL A 20 -2.60 5.90 -1.48
N GLU A 21 -2.98 7.07 -0.99
CA GLU A 21 -2.10 8.24 -0.93
C GLU A 21 -0.88 7.97 -0.05
N ASN A 22 -1.10 7.45 1.15
CA ASN A 22 -0.03 7.11 2.11
C ASN A 22 0.94 6.05 1.56
N LEU A 23 0.42 4.99 0.93
CA LEU A 23 1.24 3.96 0.29
C LEU A 23 2.13 4.57 -0.80
N TRP A 24 1.62 5.56 -1.51
CA TRP A 24 2.37 6.22 -2.58
C TRP A 24 3.49 7.10 -2.05
N GLU A 25 3.23 7.84 -0.98
CA GLU A 25 4.24 8.61 -0.26
C GLU A 25 5.35 7.70 0.29
N ILE A 26 4.98 6.59 0.94
CA ILE A 26 5.94 5.61 1.47
C ILE A 26 6.84 5.05 0.35
N TYR A 27 6.23 4.57 -0.73
CA TYR A 27 6.99 3.95 -1.82
C TYR A 27 7.87 4.96 -2.55
N SER A 28 7.38 6.17 -2.80
CA SER A 28 8.17 7.22 -3.45
C SER A 28 9.35 7.68 -2.59
N GLY A 29 9.15 7.83 -1.28
CA GLY A 29 10.23 8.12 -0.33
C GLY A 29 11.28 7.01 -0.29
N PHE A 30 10.83 5.76 -0.27
CA PHE A 30 11.71 4.61 -0.36
C PHE A 30 12.55 4.59 -1.65
N VAL A 31 11.92 4.74 -2.83
CA VAL A 31 12.64 4.79 -4.11
C VAL A 31 13.64 5.94 -4.16
N ASN A 32 13.29 7.10 -3.61
CA ASN A 32 14.20 8.25 -3.56
C ASN A 32 15.41 7.97 -2.67
N PHE A 33 15.23 7.28 -1.54
CA PHE A 33 16.31 6.86 -0.67
C PHE A 33 17.22 5.80 -1.31
N GLU A 34 16.64 4.82 -2.02
CA GLU A 34 17.42 3.80 -2.74
C GLU A 34 18.33 4.41 -3.80
N LYS A 35 17.85 5.41 -4.55
CA LYS A 35 18.69 6.13 -5.53
C LYS A 35 19.94 6.75 -4.90
N GLN A 36 19.90 7.09 -3.61
CA GLN A 36 21.01 7.69 -2.89
C GLN A 36 21.94 6.65 -2.25
N THR A 37 21.41 5.49 -1.87
CA THR A 37 22.14 4.48 -1.07
C THR A 37 22.61 3.27 -1.86
N GLY A 38 22.15 3.10 -3.10
CA GLY A 38 22.59 2.07 -4.03
C GLY A 38 21.54 0.97 -4.28
N TYR A 39 21.99 -0.13 -4.87
CA TYR A 39 21.10 -1.22 -5.30
C TYR A 39 20.52 -2.01 -4.13
N ASN A 40 19.19 -2.17 -4.11
CA ASN A 40 18.50 -3.09 -3.23
C ASN A 40 18.01 -4.32 -4.00
N PRO A 41 18.45 -5.53 -3.64
CA PRO A 41 18.02 -6.75 -4.32
C PRO A 41 16.53 -7.06 -4.15
N ARG A 42 15.84 -6.43 -3.19
CA ARG A 42 14.41 -6.64 -2.91
C ARG A 42 13.48 -5.67 -3.63
N GLN A 43 14.01 -4.71 -4.40
CA GLN A 43 13.23 -3.62 -5.00
C GLN A 43 12.03 -4.13 -5.81
N ALA A 44 12.22 -5.15 -6.65
CA ALA A 44 11.14 -5.73 -7.45
C ALA A 44 10.02 -6.32 -6.57
N ASN A 45 10.37 -7.04 -5.50
CA ASN A 45 9.39 -7.62 -4.59
C ASN A 45 8.61 -6.53 -3.83
N LEU A 46 9.30 -5.48 -3.39
CA LEU A 46 8.67 -4.36 -2.70
C LEU A 46 7.69 -3.61 -3.59
N PHE A 47 8.05 -3.39 -4.86
CA PHE A 47 7.13 -2.82 -5.85
C PHE A 47 5.89 -3.69 -6.06
N LEU A 48 6.06 -5.01 -6.17
CA LEU A 48 4.93 -5.93 -6.35
C LEU A 48 3.96 -5.88 -5.16
N THR A 49 4.46 -5.95 -3.92
CA THR A 49 3.62 -5.83 -2.73
C THR A 49 2.93 -4.47 -2.66
N PHE A 50 3.65 -3.38 -2.94
CA PHE A 50 3.05 -2.05 -3.03
C PHE A 50 1.88 -2.03 -4.04
N ARG A 51 2.10 -2.55 -5.25
CA ARG A 51 1.07 -2.63 -6.31
C ARG A 51 -0.14 -3.45 -5.86
N GLU A 52 0.07 -4.59 -5.20
CA GLU A 52 -1.00 -5.44 -4.71
C GLU A 52 -1.87 -4.72 -3.66
N LEU A 53 -1.24 -4.01 -2.72
CA LEU A 53 -1.94 -3.24 -1.69
C LEU A 53 -2.73 -2.06 -2.28
N MET A 54 -2.16 -1.35 -3.26
CA MET A 54 -2.86 -0.30 -4.00
C MET A 54 -4.12 -0.85 -4.68
N LEU A 55 -3.96 -1.94 -5.43
CA LEU A 55 -5.09 -2.59 -6.11
C LEU A 55 -6.15 -3.07 -5.14
N PHE A 56 -5.75 -3.59 -3.97
CA PHE A 56 -6.69 -3.98 -2.93
C PHE A 56 -7.51 -2.78 -2.43
N CYS A 57 -6.85 -1.68 -2.05
CA CYS A 57 -7.54 -0.48 -1.58
C CYS A 57 -8.47 0.10 -2.64
N SER A 58 -8.03 0.20 -3.90
CA SER A 58 -8.87 0.69 -5.00
C SER A 58 -10.10 -0.20 -5.24
N ARG A 59 -9.96 -1.53 -5.13
CA ARG A 59 -11.10 -2.44 -5.28
C ARG A 59 -12.11 -2.28 -4.15
N ILE A 60 -11.65 -2.13 -2.91
CA ILE A 60 -12.54 -1.91 -1.76
C ILE A 60 -13.28 -0.58 -1.91
N GLU A 61 -12.61 0.49 -2.34
CA GLU A 61 -13.26 1.77 -2.55
C GLU A 61 -14.36 1.69 -3.62
N ALA A 62 -14.13 0.93 -4.70
CA ALA A 62 -15.13 0.70 -5.74
C ALA A 62 -16.30 -0.22 -5.32
N MET A 63 -16.20 -0.88 -4.15
CA MET A 63 -17.27 -1.71 -3.58
C MET A 63 -18.18 -0.94 -2.60
N LYS A 64 -17.86 0.32 -2.28
CA LYS A 64 -18.76 1.23 -1.56
C LYS A 64 -19.86 1.75 -2.48
#